data_AF-K6WMW3-F1
#
_entry.id   AF-K6WMW3-F1
#
_cell.length_a   1.000
_cell.length_b   1.000
_cell.length_c   1.000
_cell.angle_alpha   90.00
_cell.angle_beta   90.00
_cell.angle_gamma   90.00
#
_symmetry.space_group_name_H-M   'P 1'
#
loop_
_entity.id
_entity.type
_entity.pdbx_description
1 polymer ?
#
loop_
_entity_poly.entity_id
_entity_poly.type
_entity_poly.pdbx_seq_one_letter_code
_entity_poly.pdbx_strand_id
1 'polypeptide(L)'
;MDRNPSAVHVLDSDPPLTDLDFLLPWAERIESLTVTDFSIRDIRALAEFHRLRSLNLWPARVRGQVVSLDMWPVLEELACPGYVSVRLTKGHPIESLLIEAPQEKQLRSLRGLPRLRNLRLSRISGLPRRLSGTALESLDLAAMTWPGVGARLEGLSELQSLALTGIRGLTDLRPFEGASSVSKLVIEDCPELTSLDGPGIAENAKVHVIGVVPLRARGRQNRA
;
A
#
# COMPACT_ATOMS: atom_id res chain seq x y z
N MET A 1 27.83 -13.77 -23.98
CA MET A 1 27.63 -13.60 -22.52
C MET A 1 26.83 -12.32 -22.35
N ASP A 2 25.52 -12.39 -22.54
CA ASP A 2 24.64 -11.22 -22.50
C ASP A 2 24.29 -10.92 -21.04
N ARG A 3 25.20 -10.21 -20.37
CA ARG A 3 25.02 -9.69 -19.00
C ARG A 3 24.09 -8.48 -19.00
N ASN A 4 22.89 -8.62 -19.54
CA ASN A 4 21.89 -7.56 -19.51
C ASN A 4 20.94 -7.78 -18.31
N PRO A 5 20.60 -6.71 -17.57
CA PRO A 5 19.94 -6.83 -16.28
C PRO A 5 18.45 -7.19 -16.43
N SER A 6 17.97 -8.13 -15.62
CA SER A 6 16.53 -8.36 -15.38
C SER A 6 15.99 -7.54 -14.20
N ALA A 7 16.87 -7.11 -13.30
CA ALA A 7 16.55 -6.25 -12.17
C ALA A 7 17.44 -5.01 -12.22
N VAL A 8 16.84 -3.84 -12.07
CA VAL A 8 17.53 -2.55 -12.09
C VAL A 8 17.13 -1.73 -10.87
N HIS A 9 18.13 -1.17 -10.21
CA HIS A 9 17.97 -0.21 -9.13
C HIS A 9 18.61 1.11 -9.57
N VAL A 10 17.79 2.13 -9.78
CA VAL A 10 18.22 3.49 -10.07
C VAL A 10 18.21 4.24 -8.75
N LEU A 11 19.39 4.53 -8.22
CA LEU A 11 19.61 5.18 -6.94
C LEU A 11 20.33 6.50 -7.21
N ASP A 12 19.90 7.59 -6.54
CA ASP A 12 20.49 8.94 -6.51
C ASP A 12 21.77 9.09 -7.34
N SER A 13 21.57 9.29 -8.64
CA SER A 13 22.64 9.28 -9.63
C SER A 13 23.42 10.59 -9.67
N ASP A 14 24.71 10.48 -9.99
CA ASP A 14 25.59 11.62 -10.26
C ASP A 14 26.30 11.41 -11.61
N PRO A 15 25.98 12.19 -12.67
CA PRO A 15 25.04 13.31 -12.69
C PRO A 15 23.58 12.86 -12.52
N PRO A 16 22.68 13.75 -12.06
CA PRO A 16 21.27 13.42 -11.82
C PRO A 16 20.55 13.04 -13.12
N LEU A 17 19.94 11.85 -13.12
CA LEU A 17 19.08 11.37 -14.19
C LEU A 17 17.72 12.07 -14.14
N THR A 18 17.26 12.59 -15.28
CA THR A 18 15.95 13.27 -15.40
C THR A 18 14.84 12.35 -15.90
N ASP A 19 15.22 11.28 -16.58
CA ASP A 19 14.36 10.33 -17.28
C ASP A 19 14.92 8.90 -17.17
N LEU A 20 14.18 7.95 -17.75
CA LEU A 20 14.52 6.52 -17.78
C LEU A 20 14.88 6.03 -19.19
N ASP A 21 15.17 6.93 -20.14
CA ASP A 21 15.36 6.57 -21.54
C ASP A 21 16.64 5.73 -21.73
N PHE A 22 17.64 5.94 -20.87
CA PHE A 22 18.86 5.14 -20.85
C PHE A 22 18.60 3.64 -20.62
N LEU A 23 17.43 3.27 -20.08
CA LEU A 23 17.04 1.87 -19.85
C LEU A 23 16.33 1.22 -21.05
N LEU A 24 15.92 2.00 -22.06
CA LEU A 24 15.21 1.51 -23.24
C LEU A 24 15.91 0.34 -23.96
N PRO A 25 17.25 0.28 -24.08
CA PRO A 25 17.94 -0.87 -24.66
C PRO A 25 17.65 -2.21 -23.96
N TRP A 26 17.13 -2.18 -22.73
CA TRP A 26 16.82 -3.35 -21.91
C TRP A 26 15.33 -3.48 -21.55
N ALA A 27 14.44 -2.65 -22.11
CA ALA A 27 13.02 -2.59 -21.74
C ALA A 27 12.30 -3.95 -21.83
N GLU A 28 12.61 -4.75 -22.86
CA GLU A 28 12.04 -6.08 -23.10
C GLU A 28 12.58 -7.20 -22.16
N ARG A 29 13.47 -6.86 -21.22
CA ARG A 29 14.12 -7.82 -20.31
C ARG A 29 13.98 -7.48 -18.84
N ILE A 30 13.73 -6.21 -18.54
CA ILE A 30 13.62 -5.75 -17.15
C ILE A 30 12.28 -6.24 -16.58
N GLU A 31 12.37 -7.06 -15.54
CA GLU A 31 11.25 -7.60 -14.78
C GLU A 31 11.06 -6.87 -13.45
N SER A 32 12.13 -6.26 -12.92
CA SER A 32 12.09 -5.51 -11.67
C SER A 32 12.80 -4.17 -11.84
N LEU A 33 12.08 -3.08 -11.54
CA LEU A 33 12.63 -1.73 -11.57
C LEU A 33 12.32 -1.01 -10.27
N THR A 34 13.38 -0.61 -9.57
CA THR A 34 13.28 0.31 -8.42
C THR A 34 13.95 1.62 -8.77
N VAL A 35 13.23 2.72 -8.61
CA VAL A 35 13.72 4.08 -8.84
C VAL A 35 13.57 4.85 -7.54
N THR A 36 14.70 5.13 -6.90
CA THR A 36 14.78 5.96 -5.69
C THR A 36 15.46 7.30 -5.94
N ASP A 37 15.82 7.60 -7.19
CA ASP A 37 16.40 8.88 -7.56
C ASP A 37 15.36 10.00 -7.54
N PHE A 38 15.57 10.99 -6.65
CA PHE A 38 14.68 12.14 -6.48
C PHE A 38 14.65 13.09 -7.69
N SER A 39 15.58 12.94 -8.63
CA SER A 39 15.75 13.81 -9.79
C SER A 39 14.87 13.40 -10.96
N ILE A 40 14.37 12.17 -10.98
CA ILE A 40 13.53 11.64 -12.05
C ILE A 40 12.20 12.40 -12.09
N ARG A 41 11.93 13.00 -13.25
CA ARG A 41 10.70 13.76 -13.53
C ARG A 41 9.94 13.19 -14.71
N ASP A 42 10.63 12.44 -15.58
CA ASP A 42 10.04 11.79 -16.73
C ASP A 42 10.08 10.25 -16.61
N ILE A 43 8.91 9.64 -16.72
CA ILE A 43 8.74 8.18 -16.66
C ILE A 43 8.01 7.63 -17.89
N ARG A 44 7.92 8.40 -18.98
CA ARG A 44 7.26 7.95 -20.21
C ARG A 44 7.87 6.67 -20.78
N ALA A 45 9.19 6.49 -20.62
CA ALA A 45 9.87 5.26 -21.00
C ALA A 45 9.22 4.01 -20.40
N LEU A 46 8.61 4.09 -19.20
CA LEU A 46 7.97 2.95 -18.54
C LEU A 46 6.90 2.26 -19.39
N ALA A 47 6.33 2.96 -20.38
CA ALA A 47 5.38 2.38 -21.32
C ALA A 47 5.96 1.19 -22.11
N GLU A 48 7.28 1.14 -22.31
CA GLU A 48 7.97 0.12 -23.11
C GLU A 48 8.35 -1.13 -22.27
N PHE A 49 8.15 -1.10 -20.95
CA PHE A 49 8.65 -2.14 -20.04
C PHE A 49 7.59 -3.22 -19.80
N HIS A 50 7.18 -3.92 -20.85
CA HIS A 50 6.04 -4.84 -20.84
C HIS A 50 6.23 -6.11 -19.99
N ARG A 51 7.46 -6.40 -19.56
CA ARG A 51 7.81 -7.56 -18.71
C ARG A 51 7.93 -7.24 -17.23
N LEU A 52 7.65 -6.01 -16.81
CA LEU A 52 7.71 -5.65 -15.39
C LEU A 52 6.75 -6.50 -14.57
N ARG A 53 7.32 -7.19 -13.58
CA ARG A 53 6.64 -7.90 -12.50
C ARG A 53 6.64 -7.07 -11.22
N SER A 54 7.69 -6.28 -10.99
CA SER A 54 7.79 -5.37 -9.84
C SER A 54 8.25 -3.96 -10.27
N LEU A 55 7.49 -2.95 -9.87
CA LEU A 55 7.82 -1.54 -10.11
C LEU A 55 7.70 -0.74 -8.81
N ASN A 56 8.80 -0.11 -8.41
CA ASN A 56 8.86 0.77 -7.25
C ASN A 56 9.40 2.14 -7.65
N LEU A 57 8.60 3.18 -7.47
CA LEU A 57 8.91 4.58 -7.78
C LEU A 57 9.05 5.42 -6.50
N TRP A 58 9.79 4.91 -5.50
CA TRP A 58 9.96 5.59 -4.22
C TRP A 58 11.32 6.28 -4.10
N PRO A 59 11.41 7.62 -4.02
CA PRO A 59 10.37 8.64 -4.18
C PRO A 59 10.50 9.38 -5.51
N ALA A 60 9.68 9.03 -6.48
CA ALA A 60 9.65 9.72 -7.76
C ALA A 60 8.89 11.06 -7.64
N ARG A 61 9.54 12.18 -7.96
CA ARG A 61 8.91 13.52 -8.00
C ARG A 61 8.19 13.79 -9.32
N VAL A 62 7.56 12.75 -9.86
CA VAL A 62 6.85 12.80 -11.12
C VAL A 62 5.49 13.44 -10.89
N ARG A 63 5.32 14.68 -11.37
CA ARG A 63 4.06 15.42 -11.26
C ARG A 63 3.31 15.40 -12.59
N GLY A 64 2.01 15.15 -12.53
CA GLY A 64 1.11 15.28 -13.68
C GLY A 64 1.17 14.14 -14.70
N GLN A 65 2.06 13.16 -14.53
CA GLN A 65 2.06 11.97 -15.38
C GLN A 65 1.06 10.93 -14.86
N VAL A 66 0.39 10.28 -15.81
CA VAL A 66 -0.58 9.22 -15.57
C VAL A 66 -0.02 7.95 -16.19
N VAL A 67 0.08 6.89 -15.39
CA VAL A 67 0.46 5.55 -15.85
C VAL A 67 -0.76 4.63 -15.79
N SER A 68 -0.90 3.69 -16.73
CA SER A 68 -1.96 2.68 -16.73
C SER A 68 -1.38 1.30 -16.50
N LEU A 69 -2.06 0.44 -15.75
CA LEU A 69 -1.64 -0.97 -15.61
C LEU A 69 -1.58 -1.71 -16.95
N ASP A 70 -2.33 -1.25 -17.95
CA ASP A 70 -2.34 -1.84 -19.31
C ASP A 70 -0.96 -1.80 -20.00
N MET A 71 -0.04 -0.95 -19.51
CA MET A 71 1.36 -0.90 -19.98
C MET A 71 2.17 -2.11 -19.49
N TRP A 72 1.75 -2.72 -18.37
CA TRP A 72 2.47 -3.76 -17.64
C TRP A 72 1.56 -4.98 -17.38
N PRO A 73 1.28 -5.79 -18.41
CA PRO A 73 0.27 -6.85 -18.36
C PRO A 73 0.59 -7.96 -17.33
N VAL A 74 1.86 -8.11 -16.95
CA VAL A 74 2.35 -9.13 -16.00
C VAL A 74 2.77 -8.55 -14.66
N LEU A 75 2.39 -7.30 -14.37
CA LEU A 75 2.79 -6.62 -13.14
C LEU A 75 2.07 -7.21 -11.92
N GLU A 76 2.86 -7.63 -10.94
CA GLU A 76 2.41 -8.25 -9.69
C GLU A 76 2.58 -7.29 -8.51
N GLU A 77 3.59 -6.43 -8.56
CA GLU A 77 3.91 -5.50 -7.49
C GLU A 77 4.04 -4.08 -8.03
N LEU A 78 3.29 -3.16 -7.42
CA LEU A 78 3.36 -1.74 -7.73
C LEU A 78 3.46 -0.91 -6.47
N ALA A 79 4.56 -0.18 -6.32
CA ALA A 79 4.73 0.84 -5.32
C ALA A 79 4.94 2.21 -5.97
N CYS A 80 3.87 3.02 -5.94
CA CYS A 80 3.89 4.39 -6.44
C CYS A 80 3.49 5.35 -5.32
N PRO A 81 4.42 5.71 -4.42
CA PRO A 81 4.20 6.82 -3.50
C PRO A 81 4.17 8.15 -4.26
N GLY A 82 3.44 9.13 -3.75
CA GLY A 82 3.39 10.48 -4.31
C GLY A 82 2.44 10.71 -5.50
N TYR A 83 2.78 11.70 -6.33
CA TYR A 83 1.90 12.36 -7.32
C TYR A 83 1.70 11.60 -8.65
N VAL A 84 2.19 10.37 -8.76
CA VAL A 84 1.98 9.55 -9.96
C VAL A 84 0.55 9.04 -9.95
N SER A 85 -0.24 9.49 -10.93
CA SER A 85 -1.61 9.02 -11.05
C SER A 85 -1.63 7.65 -11.73
N VAL A 86 -1.92 6.59 -10.96
CA VAL A 86 -2.04 5.23 -11.50
C VAL A 86 -3.49 4.95 -11.89
N ARG A 87 -3.75 4.69 -13.18
CA ARG A 87 -5.02 4.15 -13.64
C ARG A 87 -5.03 2.64 -13.41
N LEU A 88 -5.88 2.23 -12.48
CA LEU A 88 -6.14 0.82 -12.22
C LEU A 88 -7.17 0.29 -13.22
N THR A 89 -6.82 -0.79 -13.91
CA THR A 89 -7.70 -1.52 -14.82
C THR A 89 -7.93 -2.93 -14.30
N LYS A 90 -9.16 -3.43 -14.47
CA LYS A 90 -9.57 -4.74 -13.95
C LYS A 90 -8.80 -5.89 -14.60
N GLY A 91 -8.66 -7.00 -13.89
CA GLY A 91 -8.09 -8.25 -14.42
C GLY A 91 -6.57 -8.34 -14.39
N HIS A 92 -5.87 -7.30 -13.93
CA HIS A 92 -4.42 -7.33 -13.79
C HIS A 92 -3.97 -8.22 -12.61
N PRO A 93 -2.81 -8.91 -12.72
CA PRO A 93 -2.36 -9.88 -11.73
C PRO A 93 -1.71 -9.24 -10.49
N ILE A 94 -1.99 -7.97 -10.20
CA ILE A 94 -1.43 -7.24 -9.05
C ILE A 94 -1.75 -7.98 -7.75
N GLU A 95 -0.71 -8.37 -7.03
CA GLU A 95 -0.74 -9.02 -5.73
C GLU A 95 -0.42 -8.04 -4.60
N SER A 96 0.47 -7.07 -4.87
CA SER A 96 0.91 -6.06 -3.92
C SER A 96 0.79 -4.65 -4.51
N LEU A 97 0.08 -3.78 -3.79
CA LEU A 97 -0.19 -2.43 -4.24
C LEU A 97 0.01 -1.40 -3.13
N LEU A 98 0.84 -0.41 -3.40
CA LEU A 98 1.01 0.80 -2.59
C LEU A 98 0.63 2.02 -3.43
N ILE A 99 -0.39 2.74 -2.97
CA ILE A 99 -0.84 4.01 -3.57
C ILE A 99 -1.00 5.06 -2.47
N GLU A 100 -0.49 6.26 -2.73
CA GLU A 100 -0.68 7.44 -1.89
C GLU A 100 -1.76 8.37 -2.47
N ALA A 101 -2.55 8.98 -1.58
CA ALA A 101 -3.62 9.92 -1.91
C ALA A 101 -4.56 9.44 -3.04
N PRO A 102 -5.06 8.18 -3.01
CA PRO A 102 -5.91 7.66 -4.08
C PRO A 102 -7.24 8.44 -4.13
N GLN A 103 -7.68 8.75 -5.35
CA GLN A 103 -9.02 9.29 -5.58
C GLN A 103 -10.09 8.22 -5.33
N GLU A 104 -11.32 8.66 -5.03
CA GLU A 104 -12.45 7.74 -4.78
C GLU A 104 -12.67 6.74 -5.93
N LYS A 105 -12.53 7.20 -7.18
CA LYS A 105 -12.63 6.33 -8.37
C LYS A 105 -11.54 5.25 -8.39
N GLN A 106 -10.32 5.56 -7.97
CA GLN A 106 -9.23 4.57 -7.88
C GLN A 106 -9.54 3.55 -6.78
N LEU A 107 -10.02 4.00 -5.61
CA LEU A 107 -10.43 3.09 -4.51
C LEU A 107 -11.52 2.11 -4.96
N ARG A 108 -12.51 2.57 -5.74
CA ARG A 108 -13.54 1.67 -6.31
C ARG A 108 -12.96 0.65 -7.29
N SER A 109 -11.88 1.00 -7.98
CA SER A 109 -11.23 0.14 -9.01
C SER A 109 -10.41 -0.99 -8.40
N LEU A 110 -9.99 -0.89 -7.13
CA LEU A 110 -9.28 -1.95 -6.40
C LEU A 110 -10.05 -3.29 -6.41
N ARG A 111 -11.38 -3.24 -6.44
CA ARG A 111 -12.23 -4.45 -6.52
C ARG A 111 -12.06 -5.25 -7.81
N GLY A 112 -11.53 -4.62 -8.86
CA GLY A 112 -11.24 -5.26 -10.13
C GLY A 112 -9.90 -6.00 -10.16
N LEU A 113 -9.13 -6.03 -9.07
CA LEU A 113 -7.83 -6.70 -8.98
C LEU A 113 -8.00 -8.10 -8.37
N PRO A 114 -8.05 -9.18 -9.17
CA PRO A 114 -8.45 -10.51 -8.72
C PRO A 114 -7.39 -11.24 -7.88
N ARG A 115 -6.17 -10.70 -7.75
CA ARG A 115 -5.07 -11.31 -7.00
C ARG A 115 -4.55 -10.45 -5.85
N LEU A 116 -5.17 -9.31 -5.59
CA LEU A 116 -4.66 -8.36 -4.59
C LEU A 116 -4.71 -8.98 -3.19
N ARG A 117 -3.54 -9.14 -2.55
CA ARG A 117 -3.39 -9.70 -1.20
C ARG A 117 -2.78 -8.70 -0.23
N ASN A 118 -1.91 -7.82 -0.74
CA ASN A 118 -1.21 -6.83 0.05
C ASN A 118 -1.59 -5.42 -0.42
N LEU A 119 -2.14 -4.62 0.49
CA LEU A 119 -2.59 -3.28 0.18
C LEU A 119 -2.04 -2.28 1.18
N ARG A 120 -1.29 -1.29 0.69
CA ARG A 120 -0.89 -0.11 1.45
C ARG A 120 -1.51 1.13 0.85
N LEU A 121 -2.22 1.89 1.69
CA LEU A 121 -2.84 3.13 1.30
C LEU A 121 -2.44 4.24 2.28
N SER A 122 -2.04 5.39 1.75
CA SER A 122 -1.71 6.55 2.56
C SER A 122 -2.47 7.80 2.11
N ARG A 123 -2.68 8.76 3.03
CA ARG A 123 -3.29 10.08 2.73
C ARG A 123 -4.67 10.01 2.06
N ILE A 124 -5.48 9.05 2.46
CA ILE A 124 -6.81 8.82 1.90
C ILE A 124 -7.81 9.83 2.51
N SER A 125 -8.70 10.39 1.68
CA SER A 125 -9.76 11.33 2.12
C SER A 125 -11.12 10.66 2.39
N GLY A 126 -11.24 9.34 2.16
CA GLY A 126 -12.45 8.57 2.43
C GLY A 126 -12.22 7.08 2.23
N LEU A 127 -12.87 6.25 3.05
CA LEU A 127 -12.68 4.80 3.04
C LEU A 127 -13.97 4.12 2.55
N PRO A 128 -13.95 3.35 1.44
CA PRO A 128 -15.10 2.53 1.08
C PRO A 128 -15.28 1.41 2.12
N ARG A 129 -16.53 0.94 2.31
CA ARG A 129 -16.81 -0.22 3.19
C ARG A 129 -16.01 -1.46 2.85
N ARG A 130 -15.62 -1.62 1.58
CA ARG A 130 -14.83 -2.74 1.08
C ARG A 130 -13.77 -2.24 0.13
N LEU A 131 -12.51 -2.52 0.48
CA LEU A 131 -11.30 -2.09 -0.24
C LEU A 131 -10.99 -2.98 -1.43
N SER A 132 -11.01 -4.30 -1.27
CA SER A 132 -10.71 -5.27 -2.34
C SER A 132 -11.92 -6.15 -2.68
N GLY A 133 -11.89 -6.72 -3.89
CA GLY A 133 -12.80 -7.79 -4.32
C GLY A 133 -12.35 -9.17 -3.82
N THR A 134 -11.11 -9.27 -3.38
CA THR A 134 -10.47 -10.46 -2.81
C THR A 134 -10.30 -10.33 -1.31
N ALA A 135 -9.98 -11.44 -0.64
CA ALA A 135 -9.56 -11.39 0.75
C ALA A 135 -8.10 -10.88 0.84
N LEU A 136 -7.91 -9.79 1.58
CA LEU A 136 -6.58 -9.24 1.84
C LEU A 136 -5.90 -10.00 2.98
N GLU A 137 -4.60 -10.22 2.85
CA GLU A 137 -3.74 -10.81 3.88
C GLU A 137 -2.98 -9.75 4.67
N SER A 138 -2.61 -8.65 4.01
CA SER A 138 -1.95 -7.51 4.63
C SER A 138 -2.65 -6.21 4.26
N LEU A 139 -2.96 -5.41 5.26
CA LEU A 139 -3.50 -4.07 5.13
C LEU A 139 -2.65 -3.09 5.93
N ASP A 140 -2.18 -2.06 5.24
CA ASP A 140 -1.44 -0.94 5.83
C ASP A 140 -2.14 0.37 5.48
N LEU A 141 -2.59 1.09 6.52
CA LEU A 141 -3.21 2.39 6.40
C LEU A 141 -2.34 3.43 7.07
N ALA A 142 -2.03 4.50 6.35
CA ALA A 142 -1.15 5.55 6.84
C ALA A 142 -1.69 6.97 6.61
N ALA A 143 -1.39 7.87 7.55
CA ALA A 143 -1.57 9.32 7.43
C ALA A 143 -2.97 9.72 6.93
N MET A 144 -4.03 9.20 7.56
CA MET A 144 -5.41 9.53 7.20
C MET A 144 -6.26 9.87 8.43
N THR A 145 -7.36 10.56 8.20
CA THR A 145 -8.40 10.76 9.20
C THR A 145 -9.47 9.68 9.01
N TRP A 146 -9.75 8.95 10.08
CA TRP A 146 -10.80 7.94 10.10
C TRP A 146 -12.17 8.60 9.88
N PRO A 147 -13.06 8.05 9.01
CA PRO A 147 -14.31 8.72 8.64
C PRO A 147 -15.34 8.92 9.76
N GLY A 148 -15.08 8.35 10.95
CA GLY A 148 -15.92 8.51 12.14
C GLY A 148 -16.43 7.18 12.71
N VAL A 149 -17.20 7.29 13.78
CA VAL A 149 -17.75 6.16 14.52
C VAL A 149 -18.75 5.41 13.63
N GLY A 150 -18.52 4.10 13.45
CA GLY A 150 -19.41 3.21 12.66
C GLY A 150 -18.91 2.90 11.25
N ALA A 151 -17.86 3.55 10.75
CA ALA A 151 -17.17 3.08 9.55
C ALA A 151 -16.55 1.70 9.83
N ARG A 152 -16.92 0.70 9.03
CA ARG A 152 -16.43 -0.68 9.15
C ARG A 152 -15.95 -1.18 7.80
N LEU A 153 -14.87 -1.96 7.83
CA LEU A 153 -14.33 -2.65 6.68
C LEU A 153 -14.86 -4.08 6.62
N GLU A 154 -15.23 -4.50 5.42
CA GLU A 154 -15.67 -5.86 5.11
C GLU A 154 -14.61 -6.61 4.28
N GLY A 155 -14.67 -7.95 4.30
CA GLY A 155 -13.80 -8.79 3.48
C GLY A 155 -12.39 -8.97 4.03
N LEU A 156 -12.24 -8.90 5.36
CA LEU A 156 -10.95 -9.02 6.07
C LEU A 156 -10.72 -10.41 6.67
N SER A 157 -11.47 -11.45 6.26
CA SER A 157 -11.44 -12.77 6.90
C SER A 157 -10.06 -13.44 6.89
N GLU A 158 -9.27 -13.18 5.85
CA GLU A 158 -7.90 -13.71 5.69
C GLU A 158 -6.81 -12.74 6.18
N LEU A 159 -7.20 -11.63 6.83
CA LEU A 159 -6.24 -10.60 7.21
C LEU A 159 -5.35 -11.10 8.36
N GLN A 160 -4.05 -11.22 8.08
CA GLN A 160 -3.03 -11.69 9.02
C GLN A 160 -2.14 -10.56 9.53
N SER A 161 -2.00 -9.49 8.76
CA SER A 161 -1.17 -8.33 9.09
C SER A 161 -1.97 -7.03 8.96
N LEU A 162 -2.04 -6.28 10.05
CA LEU A 162 -2.66 -4.95 10.09
C LEU A 162 -1.62 -3.93 10.59
N ALA A 163 -1.40 -2.88 9.80
CA ALA A 163 -0.57 -1.75 10.17
C ALA A 163 -1.38 -0.45 10.09
N LEU A 164 -1.32 0.36 11.16
CA LEU A 164 -2.01 1.63 11.28
C LEU A 164 -1.00 2.69 11.72
N THR A 165 -0.73 3.67 10.86
CA THR A 165 0.29 4.70 11.12
C THR A 165 -0.32 6.09 10.99
N GLY A 166 -0.23 6.92 12.02
CA GLY A 166 -0.69 8.31 11.91
C GLY A 166 -2.21 8.44 11.69
N ILE A 167 -3.01 7.51 12.22
CA ILE A 167 -4.47 7.52 12.03
C ILE A 167 -5.12 8.44 13.06
N ARG A 168 -5.83 9.47 12.58
CA ARG A 168 -6.60 10.40 13.42
C ARG A 168 -8.07 10.01 13.47
N GLY A 169 -8.76 10.26 14.58
CA GLY A 169 -10.19 9.99 14.79
C GLY A 169 -10.54 8.51 15.02
N LEU A 170 -9.56 7.59 15.06
CA LEU A 170 -9.79 6.18 15.33
C LEU A 170 -9.64 5.90 16.83
N THR A 171 -10.74 5.55 17.49
CA THR A 171 -10.78 5.35 18.97
C THR A 171 -10.56 3.91 19.41
N ASP A 172 -10.92 2.95 18.56
CA ASP A 172 -10.78 1.51 18.75
C ASP A 172 -10.68 0.80 17.39
N LEU A 173 -10.42 -0.52 17.39
CA LEU A 173 -10.21 -1.31 16.19
C LEU A 173 -11.47 -2.06 15.71
N ARG A 174 -12.67 -1.75 16.22
CA ARG A 174 -13.93 -2.37 15.74
C ARG A 174 -14.17 -2.22 14.24
N PRO A 175 -13.64 -1.20 13.53
CA PRO A 175 -13.70 -1.22 12.07
C PRO A 175 -13.11 -2.46 11.39
N PHE A 176 -12.22 -3.18 12.07
CA PHE A 176 -11.51 -4.36 11.57
C PHE A 176 -12.04 -5.68 12.16
N GLU A 177 -13.23 -5.67 12.80
CA GLU A 177 -13.83 -6.84 13.47
C GLU A 177 -14.07 -8.04 12.54
N GLY A 178 -14.11 -7.83 11.21
CA GLY A 178 -14.15 -8.92 10.23
C GLY A 178 -12.86 -9.72 10.09
N ALA A 179 -11.75 -9.28 10.69
CA ALA A 179 -10.49 -10.02 10.75
C ALA A 179 -10.47 -10.89 12.02
N SER A 180 -10.23 -12.20 11.88
CA SER A 180 -10.31 -13.15 12.99
C SER A 180 -8.96 -13.71 13.45
N SER A 181 -7.90 -13.54 12.65
CA SER A 181 -6.62 -14.23 12.84
C SER A 181 -5.41 -13.30 12.62
N VAL A 182 -5.48 -12.07 13.11
CA VAL A 182 -4.37 -11.10 12.98
C VAL A 182 -3.19 -11.57 13.81
N SER A 183 -2.12 -11.99 13.13
CA SER A 183 -0.86 -12.45 13.72
C SER A 183 0.19 -11.34 13.86
N LYS A 184 0.02 -10.23 13.14
CA LYS A 184 0.90 -9.06 13.21
C LYS A 184 0.05 -7.80 13.27
N LEU A 185 0.21 -7.04 14.35
CA LEU A 185 -0.43 -5.75 14.54
C LEU A 185 0.64 -4.70 14.80
N VAL A 186 0.67 -3.68 13.95
CA VAL A 186 1.54 -2.51 14.11
C VAL A 186 0.67 -1.28 14.25
N ILE A 187 0.88 -0.51 15.31
CA ILE A 187 0.19 0.74 15.56
C ILE A 187 1.23 1.80 15.88
N GLU A 188 1.23 2.86 15.10
CA GLU A 188 2.17 3.96 15.24
C GLU A 188 1.43 5.30 15.20
N ASP A 189 1.69 6.16 16.16
CA ASP A 189 1.17 7.53 16.21
C ASP A 189 -0.34 7.65 15.92
N CYS A 190 -1.14 6.86 16.63
CA CYS A 190 -2.61 6.90 16.58
C CYS A 190 -3.13 7.57 17.87
N PRO A 191 -3.18 8.91 17.93
CA PRO A 191 -3.30 9.66 19.19
C PRO A 191 -4.66 9.57 19.87
N GLU A 192 -5.72 9.15 19.19
CA GLU A 192 -7.04 8.90 19.81
C GLU A 192 -7.33 7.42 20.07
N LEU A 193 -6.43 6.50 19.68
CA LEU A 193 -6.65 5.07 19.83
C LEU A 193 -6.45 4.65 21.28
N THR A 194 -7.55 4.28 21.95
CA THR A 194 -7.56 3.95 23.38
C THR A 194 -7.80 2.48 23.68
N SER A 195 -8.24 1.71 22.69
CA SER A 195 -8.50 0.27 22.80
C SER A 195 -8.09 -0.47 21.53
N LEU A 196 -7.69 -1.74 21.70
CA LEU A 196 -7.42 -2.68 20.60
C LEU A 196 -8.63 -3.57 20.29
N ASP A 197 -9.79 -3.32 20.91
CA ASP A 197 -11.00 -4.11 20.69
C ASP A 197 -11.45 -4.04 19.23
N GLY A 198 -11.84 -5.17 18.66
CA GLY A 198 -12.31 -5.28 17.29
C GLY A 198 -11.85 -6.56 16.61
N PRO A 199 -10.65 -6.59 16.01
CA PRO A 199 -10.15 -7.76 15.31
C PRO A 199 -9.86 -8.91 16.28
N GLY A 200 -10.02 -10.14 15.81
CA GLY A 200 -9.45 -11.33 16.42
C GLY A 200 -7.93 -11.27 16.31
N ILE A 201 -7.26 -10.92 17.41
CA ILE A 201 -5.81 -10.95 17.54
C ILE A 201 -5.44 -12.37 17.99
N ALA A 202 -4.58 -13.04 17.23
CA ALA A 202 -4.14 -14.39 17.55
C ALA A 202 -3.34 -14.43 18.87
N GLU A 203 -3.37 -15.56 19.57
CA GLU A 203 -2.69 -15.73 20.87
C GLU A 203 -1.19 -15.40 20.82
N ASN A 204 -0.52 -15.77 19.72
CA ASN A 204 0.91 -15.53 19.49
C ASN A 204 1.17 -14.31 18.59
N ALA A 205 0.23 -13.37 18.51
CA ALA A 205 0.38 -12.22 17.65
C ALA A 205 1.55 -11.32 18.08
N LYS A 206 2.32 -10.86 17.09
CA LYS A 206 3.34 -9.82 17.29
C LYS A 206 2.63 -8.47 17.28
N VAL A 207 2.56 -7.82 18.44
CA VAL A 207 1.96 -6.49 18.58
C VAL A 207 3.05 -5.46 18.85
N HIS A 208 3.17 -4.49 17.95
CA HIS A 208 4.06 -3.34 18.08
C HIS A 208 3.22 -2.07 18.22
N VAL A 209 3.47 -1.33 19.31
CA VAL A 209 2.85 -0.03 19.56
C VAL A 209 3.98 0.99 19.71
N ILE A 210 3.99 1.99 18.84
CA ILE A 210 5.09 2.95 18.67
C ILE A 210 4.51 4.37 18.75
N GLY A 211 5.22 5.28 19.40
CA GLY A 211 4.84 6.69 19.44
C GLY A 211 3.59 6.96 20.29
N VAL A 212 2.79 7.94 19.86
CA VAL A 212 1.64 8.44 20.64
C VAL A 212 0.40 7.55 20.43
N VAL A 213 0.20 6.60 21.35
CA VAL A 213 -0.98 5.71 21.36
C VAL A 213 -1.51 5.55 22.80
N PRO A 214 -2.57 6.26 23.21
CA PRO A 214 -3.03 6.30 24.61
C PRO A 214 -3.88 5.07 24.99
N LEU A 215 -3.33 3.86 24.83
CA LEU A 215 -4.00 2.62 25.21
C LEU A 215 -4.28 2.60 26.72
N ARG A 216 -5.52 2.34 27.09
CA ARG A 216 -5.91 2.18 28.49
C ARG A 216 -5.68 0.73 28.90
N ALA A 217 -5.01 0.50 30.02
CA ALA A 217 -4.98 -0.82 30.63
C ALA A 217 -6.43 -1.25 30.96
N ARG A 218 -6.83 -2.46 30.56
CA ARG A 218 -8.08 -3.04 31.07
C ARG A 218 -7.92 -3.15 32.59
N GLY A 219 -8.64 -2.32 33.34
CA GLY A 219 -8.64 -2.37 34.79
C GLY A 219 -8.97 -3.81 35.23
N ARG A 220 -8.12 -4.39 36.06
CA ARG A 220 -8.47 -5.60 36.82
C ARG A 220 -9.77 -5.26 37.55
N GLN A 221 -10.90 -5.82 37.10
CA GLN A 221 -12.08 -5.90 37.93
C GLN A 221 -11.71 -6.84 39.08
N ASN A 222 -11.20 -6.26 40.18
CA ASN A 222 -11.20 -6.95 41.46
C ASN A 222 -12.65 -7.28 41.77
N ARG A 223 -13.02 -8.54 41.55
CA ARG A 223 -14.19 -9.13 42.19
C ARG A 223 -13.87 -9.17 43.68
N ALA A 224 -14.43 -8.23 44.42
CA ALA A 224 -14.65 -8.36 45.86
C ALA A 224 -15.90 -9.21 46.09
#